data_AF-A0A249E310-F1
#
_entry.id   AF-A0A249E310-F1
#
_cell.length_a   1.000
_cell.length_b   1.000
_cell.length_c   1.000
_cell.angle_alpha   90.00
_cell.angle_beta   90.00
_cell.angle_gamma   90.00
#
_symmetry.space_group_name_H-M   'P 1'
#
loop_
_entity.id
_entity.type
_entity.pdbx_description
1 polymer ?
#
loop_
_entity_poly.entity_id
_entity_poly.type
_entity_poly.pdbx_seq_one_letter_code
_entity_poly.pdbx_strand_id
1 'polypeptide(L)' 'MSKISTNKRKTILEKLERLRLDSYRENNNIKRLAEYDGYRLRVGDYRIIYKLLRPVPLSPVPENA' A
#
# COMPACT_ATOMS: atom_id res chain seq x y z
N MET A 1 10.01 -19.72 -14.85
CA MET A 1 9.01 -19.82 -13.75
C MET A 1 8.95 -18.49 -13.00
N SER A 2 7.78 -17.88 -12.85
CA SER A 2 7.62 -16.71 -11.97
C SER A 2 7.89 -17.13 -10.53
N LYS A 3 8.78 -16.42 -9.81
CA LYS A 3 9.09 -16.68 -8.39
C LYS A 3 7.89 -16.45 -7.44
N ILE A 4 6.81 -15.88 -7.96
CA ILE A 4 5.55 -15.60 -7.25
C ILE A 4 4.41 -16.31 -7.96
N SER A 5 3.54 -17.00 -7.20
CA SER A 5 2.33 -17.63 -7.73
C SER A 5 1.30 -16.58 -8.17
N THR A 6 0.50 -16.91 -9.18
CA THR A 6 -0.51 -16.00 -9.74
C THR A 6 -1.49 -15.49 -8.67
N ASN A 7 -1.93 -16.36 -7.77
CA ASN A 7 -2.83 -16.00 -6.67
C ASN A 7 -2.19 -14.96 -5.74
N LYS A 8 -0.90 -15.12 -5.40
CA LYS A 8 -0.20 -14.14 -4.56
C LYS A 8 0.01 -12.82 -5.26
N ARG A 9 0.33 -12.84 -6.57
CA ARG A 9 0.39 -11.60 -7.36
C ARG A 9 -0.94 -10.85 -7.32
N LYS A 10 -2.06 -11.56 -7.50
CA LYS A 10 -3.41 -10.96 -7.43
C LYS A 10 -3.68 -10.33 -6.06
N THR A 11 -3.42 -11.05 -4.97
CA THR A 11 -3.60 -10.52 -3.60
C THR A 11 -2.73 -9.31 -3.31
N ILE A 12 -1.49 -9.30 -3.83
CA ILE A 12 -0.58 -8.15 -3.68
C ILE A 12 -1.17 -6.93 -4.39
N LEU A 13 -1.62 -7.07 -5.64
CA LEU A 13 -2.21 -5.99 -6.41
C LEU A 13 -3.47 -5.43 -5.75
N GLU A 14 -4.39 -6.30 -5.29
CA GLU A 14 -5.61 -5.88 -4.59
C GLU A 14 -5.32 -5.06 -3.32
N LYS A 15 -4.31 -5.46 -2.54
CA LYS A 15 -3.90 -4.71 -1.35
C LYS A 15 -3.25 -3.38 -1.68
N LEU A 16 -2.49 -3.30 -2.76
CA LEU A 16 -1.88 -2.05 -3.23
C LEU A 16 -2.94 -1.07 -3.76
N GLU A 17 -3.96 -1.55 -4.49
CA GLU A 17 -5.06 -0.70 -4.94
C GLU A 17 -5.86 -0.13 -3.76
N ARG A 18 -6.16 -0.96 -2.76
CA ARG A 18 -6.80 -0.46 -1.52
C ARG A 18 -5.95 0.58 -0.81
N LEU A 19 -4.63 0.39 -0.77
CA LEU A 19 -3.70 1.35 -0.20
C LEU A 19 -3.62 2.66 -0.98
N ARG A 20 -3.75 2.59 -2.30
CA ARG A 20 -3.79 3.78 -3.16
C ARG A 20 -5.06 4.59 -2.91
N LEU A 21 -6.19 3.92 -2.70
CA LEU A 21 -7.47 4.56 -2.43
C LEU A 21 -7.54 5.16 -1.01
N ASP A 22 -6.98 4.46 -0.02
CA ASP A 22 -7.03 4.87 1.39
C ASP A 22 -5.69 4.59 2.08
N SER A 23 -4.75 5.51 1.86
CA SER A 23 -3.34 5.34 2.26
C SER A 23 -3.10 5.43 3.77
N TYR A 24 -4.05 6.01 4.52
CA TYR A 24 -3.92 6.26 5.95
C TYR A 24 -4.83 5.40 6.81
N ARG A 25 -5.64 4.53 6.20
CA ARG A 25 -6.44 3.56 6.94
C ARG A 25 -5.59 2.71 7.86
N GLU A 26 -6.06 2.52 9.08
CA GLU A 26 -5.46 1.57 10.00
C GLU A 26 -5.39 0.17 9.37
N ASN A 27 -4.19 -0.36 9.28
CA ASN A 27 -3.93 -1.68 8.73
C ASN A 27 -2.78 -2.33 9.49
N ASN A 28 -3.09 -3.37 10.27
CA ASN A 28 -2.12 -4.12 11.08
C ASN A 28 -0.98 -4.76 10.27
N ASN A 29 -1.14 -4.88 8.95
CA ASN A 29 -0.12 -5.41 8.05
C ASN A 29 0.87 -4.34 7.57
N ILE A 30 0.61 -3.08 7.88
CA ILE A 30 1.45 -1.94 7.50
C ILE A 30 2.22 -1.48 8.72
N LYS A 31 3.53 -1.32 8.54
CA LYS A 31 4.40 -0.72 9.56
C LYS A 31 5.35 0.25 8.89
N ARG A 32 5.55 1.42 9.48
CA ARG A 32 6.62 2.35 9.09
C ARG A 32 7.98 1.67 9.31
N LEU A 33 8.91 1.89 8.40
CA LEU A 33 10.29 1.45 8.56
C LEU A 33 11.00 2.38 9.55
N ALA A 34 11.88 1.82 10.39
CA ALA A 34 12.57 2.60 11.43
C ALA A 34 13.58 3.60 10.84
N GLU A 35 14.32 3.18 9.81
CA GLU A 35 15.47 3.92 9.27
C GLU A 35 15.17 4.62 7.94
N TYR A 36 13.98 4.40 7.37
CA TYR A 36 13.64 4.91 6.03
C TYR A 36 12.28 5.60 6.06
N ASP A 37 12.17 6.68 5.28
CA ASP A 37 10.89 7.33 4.99
C ASP A 37 10.06 6.48 4.02
N GLY A 38 9.53 5.39 4.56
CA GLY A 38 8.81 4.36 3.84
C GLY A 38 8.09 3.40 4.77
N TYR A 39 7.31 2.53 4.16
CA TYR A 39 6.41 1.60 4.83
C TYR A 39 6.65 0.18 4.32
N ARG A 40 6.29 -0.78 5.15
CA ARG A 40 6.25 -2.20 4.81
C ARG A 40 4.83 -2.69 4.89
N LEU A 41 4.32 -3.27 3.80
CA LEU A 41 3.10 -4.08 3.77
C LEU A 41 3.46 -5.57 3.82
N ARG A 42 2.85 -6.33 4.74
CA ARG A 42 2.96 -7.79 4.81
C ARG A 42 1.84 -8.48 4.02
N VAL A 43 2.21 -9.42 3.15
CA VAL A 43 1.28 -10.28 2.41
C VAL A 43 1.74 -11.73 2.48
N GLY A 44 1.31 -12.45 3.52
CA GLY A 44 1.86 -13.78 3.83
C GLY A 44 3.36 -13.67 4.14
N ASP A 45 4.18 -14.34 3.32
CA ASP A 45 5.65 -14.33 3.43
C ASP A 45 6.31 -13.16 2.69
N TYR A 46 5.55 -12.47 1.84
CA TYR A 46 6.04 -11.33 1.08
C TYR A 46 6.01 -10.06 1.93
N ARG A 47 7.10 -9.30 1.84
CA ARG A 47 7.25 -7.96 2.43
C ARG A 47 7.44 -6.98 1.29
N ILE A 48 6.46 -6.10 1.12
CA ILE A 48 6.50 -5.07 0.08
C ILE A 48 6.92 -3.78 0.75
N ILE A 49 8.04 -3.22 0.31
CA ILE A 49 8.51 -1.91 0.74
C ILE A 49 7.98 -0.87 -0.24
N TYR A 50 7.37 0.19 0.28
CA TYR A 50 6.83 1.27 -0.56
C TYR A 50 7.00 2.62 0.13
N LYS A 51 6.96 3.68 -0.67
CA LYS A 51 6.94 5.06 -0.21
C LYS A 51 5.65 5.72 -0.71
N LEU A 52 5.03 6.55 0.12
CA LEU A 52 3.96 7.43 -0.30
C LEU A 52 4.59 8.72 -0.84
N LEU A 53 4.53 8.93 -2.15
CA LEU A 53 5.18 10.07 -2.82
C LEU A 53 4.35 11.35 -2.76
N ARG A 54 3.04 11.23 -2.56
CA ARG A 54 2.13 12.34 -2.27
C ARG A 54 1.11 11.87 -1.23
N PRO A 55 0.69 12.72 -0.29
CA PRO A 55 -0.61 12.54 0.31
C PRO A 55 -1.62 12.64 -0.83
N VAL A 56 -2.26 11.52 -1.19
CA VAL A 56 -3.55 11.62 -1.88
C VAL A 56 -4.45 12.35 -0.88
N PRO A 57 -4.96 13.54 -1.19
CA PRO A 57 -5.90 14.20 -0.28
C PRO A 57 -7.03 13.22 0.01
N LEU A 58 -7.34 13.03 1.29
CA LEU A 58 -8.51 12.28 1.71
C LEU A 58 -9.71 13.04 1.13
N SER A 59 -10.32 12.48 0.08
CA SER A 59 -11.34 13.08 -0.78
C SER A 59 -10.80 13.93 -1.94
N PRO A 60 -11.45 13.88 -3.13
CA PRO A 60 -11.31 14.98 -4.08
C PRO A 60 -11.70 16.24 -3.32
N VAL A 61 -10.81 17.24 -3.28
CA VAL A 61 -11.26 18.60 -2.97
C VAL A 61 -12.37 18.85 -3.98
N PRO A 62 -13.64 19.03 -3.57
CA PRO A 62 -14.61 19.49 -4.52
C PRO A 62 -14.04 20.83 -4.99
N GLU A 63 -13.77 20.91 -6.28
CA GLU A 63 -13.52 22.15 -6.98
C GLU A 63 -14.82 22.96 -6.82
N ASN A 64 -14.96 23.57 -5.66
CA ASN A 64 -16.19 24.22 -5.23
C ASN A 64 -16.24 25.60 -5.88
N ALA A 65 -17.44 25.88 -6.39
CA ALA A 65 -18.25 27.06 -6.09
C ALA A 65 -17.82 28.41 -6.68
#